data_AF-A0A2V6ZAP8-F1
#
_entry.id   AF-A0A2V6ZAP8-F1
#
_cell.length_a   1.000
_cell.length_b   1.000
_cell.length_c   1.000
_cell.angle_alpha   90.00
_cell.angle_beta   90.00
_cell.angle_gamma   90.00
#
_symmetry.space_group_name_H-M   'P 1'
#
loop_
_entity.id
_entity.type
_entity.pdbx_description
1 polymer ?
#
loop_
_entity_poly.entity_id
_entity_poly.type
_entity_poly.pdbx_seq_one_letter_code
_entity_poly.pdbx_strand_id
1 'polypeptide(L)'
;MSRVRIALLSITILALAALLFAPATSQSQTPQASPTPKPGGVLNMMLREDLSQGFSIHETATISTVWPAMPCLSNLVLFDPLKKTE
;
A
#
# COMPACT_ATOMS: atom_id res chain seq x y z
N MET A 1 -5.41 -44.02 -26.37
CA MET A 1 -5.84 -42.61 -26.49
C MET A 1 -6.58 -42.06 -25.27
N SER A 2 -7.44 -42.84 -24.58
CA SER A 2 -8.18 -42.36 -23.40
C SER A 2 -7.29 -41.99 -22.20
N ARG A 3 -6.27 -42.79 -21.87
CA ARG A 3 -5.37 -42.56 -20.72
C ARG A 3 -4.55 -41.26 -20.83
N VAL A 4 -4.13 -40.88 -22.03
CA VAL A 4 -3.38 -39.64 -22.29
C VAL A 4 -4.26 -38.40 -22.12
N ARG A 5 -5.53 -38.48 -22.54
CA ARG A 5 -6.50 -37.40 -22.37
C ARG A 5 -6.89 -37.20 -20.90
N ILE A 6 -7.03 -38.29 -20.15
CA ILE A 6 -7.29 -38.25 -18.71
C ILE A 6 -6.10 -37.63 -17.96
N ALA A 7 -4.86 -38.00 -18.33
CA ALA A 7 -3.66 -37.42 -17.74
C ALA A 7 -3.57 -35.90 -18.01
N LEU A 8 -3.81 -35.46 -19.25
CA LEU A 8 -3.83 -34.04 -19.60
C LEU A 8 -4.90 -33.24 -18.84
N LEU A 9 -6.11 -33.80 -18.69
CA LEU A 9 -7.18 -33.18 -17.91
C LEU A 9 -6.83 -33.09 -16.42
N SER A 10 -6.19 -34.11 -15.85
CA SER A 10 -5.77 -34.06 -14.45
C SER A 10 -4.70 -33.00 -14.18
N ILE A 11 -3.77 -32.80 -15.14
CA ILE A 11 -2.71 -31.79 -15.04
C ILE A 11 -3.29 -30.38 -15.13
N THR A 12 -4.23 -30.14 -16.04
CA THR A 12 -4.87 -28.82 -16.18
C THR A 12 -5.72 -28.47 -14.98
N ILE A 13 -6.44 -29.44 -14.41
CA ILE A 13 -7.22 -29.24 -13.18
C ILE A 13 -6.31 -28.92 -11.99
N LEU A 14 -5.19 -29.63 -11.86
CA LEU A 14 -4.23 -29.40 -10.77
C LEU A 14 -3.55 -28.02 -10.90
N ALA A 15 -3.21 -27.61 -12.11
CA ALA A 15 -2.65 -26.29 -12.39
C ALA A 15 -3.65 -25.16 -12.09
N LEU A 16 -4.92 -25.34 -12.44
CA LEU A 16 -5.97 -24.36 -12.15
C LEU A 16 -6.26 -24.25 -10.64
N ALA A 17 -6.27 -25.39 -9.94
CA ALA A 17 -6.41 -25.41 -8.49
C ALA A 17 -5.24 -24.70 -7.79
N ALA A 18 -4.01 -24.92 -8.25
CA ALA A 18 -2.84 -24.22 -7.73
C ALA A 18 -2.91 -22.70 -7.93
N LEU A 19 -3.50 -22.23 -9.04
CA LEU A 19 -3.68 -20.79 -9.30
C LEU A 19 -4.78 -20.16 -8.43
N LEU A 20 -5.86 -20.90 -8.17
CA LEU A 20 -7.00 -20.43 -7.36
C LEU A 20 -6.72 -20.44 -5.85
N PHE A 21 -5.90 -21.40 -5.39
CA PHE A 21 -5.48 -21.52 -3.99
C PHE A 21 -4.08 -20.97 -3.72
N ALA A 22 -3.46 -20.33 -4.72
CA ALA A 22 -2.26 -19.55 -4.47
C ALA A 22 -2.62 -18.46 -3.43
N PRO A 23 -1.93 -18.40 -2.28
CA PRO A 23 -2.13 -17.29 -1.36
C PRO A 23 -1.89 -16.03 -2.17
N ALA A 24 -2.87 -15.12 -2.17
CA ALA A 24 -2.69 -13.79 -2.71
C ALA A 24 -1.51 -13.19 -1.94
N THR A 25 -0.32 -13.27 -2.52
CA THR A 25 0.88 -12.57 -2.08
C THR A 25 0.68 -11.11 -2.43
N SER A 26 -0.33 -10.52 -1.81
CA SER A 26 -0.53 -9.09 -1.72
C SER A 26 0.76 -8.54 -1.16
N GLN A 27 1.46 -7.80 -2.02
CA GLN A 27 2.58 -6.94 -1.69
C GLN A 27 3.78 -7.70 -1.12
N SER A 28 4.65 -8.15 -2.03
CA SER A 28 6.07 -8.20 -1.75
C SER A 28 6.51 -6.85 -1.16
N GLN A 29 6.66 -6.78 0.16
CA GLN A 29 7.33 -5.70 0.90
C GLN A 29 8.86 -5.76 0.70
N THR A 30 9.33 -6.25 -0.44
CA THR A 30 10.68 -5.92 -0.88
C THR A 30 10.72 -4.39 -1.01
N PRO A 31 11.68 -3.69 -0.37
CA PRO A 31 11.90 -2.27 -0.62
C PRO A 31 12.22 -2.11 -2.10
N GLN A 32 11.19 -1.87 -2.92
CA GLN A 32 11.37 -1.50 -4.29
C GLN A 32 12.06 -0.15 -4.21
N ALA A 33 13.30 -0.07 -4.70
CA ALA A 33 14.03 1.18 -4.77
C ALA A 33 13.10 2.22 -5.41
N SER A 34 12.58 3.12 -4.57
CA SER A 34 11.60 4.09 -5.03
C SER A 34 12.32 4.95 -6.05
N PRO A 35 11.86 5.02 -7.32
CA PRO A 35 12.48 5.88 -8.29
C PRO A 35 12.49 7.30 -7.73
N THR A 36 13.62 7.99 -7.85
CA THR A 36 13.76 9.37 -7.35
C THR A 36 12.55 10.19 -7.81
N PRO A 37 11.71 10.73 -6.89
CA PRO A 37 10.51 11.45 -7.27
C PRO A 37 10.86 12.63 -8.18
N LYS A 38 10.12 12.79 -9.28
CA LYS A 38 10.29 13.94 -10.17
C LYS A 38 9.89 15.21 -9.40
N PRO A 39 10.73 16.26 -9.37
CA PRO A 39 10.35 17.51 -8.74
C PRO A 39 9.24 18.22 -9.53
N GLY A 40 8.33 18.86 -8.82
CA GLY A 40 7.21 19.62 -9.38
C GLY A 40 5.95 18.79 -9.65
N GLY A 41 4.88 19.48 -10.04
CA GLY A 41 3.53 18.92 -10.20
C GLY A 41 2.55 19.40 -9.13
N VAL A 42 1.28 18.99 -9.25
CA VAL A 42 0.22 19.28 -8.28
C VAL A 42 -0.27 17.96 -7.70
N LEU A 43 -0.11 17.80 -6.39
CA LEU A 43 -0.64 16.65 -5.65
C LEU A 43 -2.06 17.00 -5.17
N ASN A 44 -3.07 16.40 -5.79
CA ASN A 44 -4.46 16.54 -5.35
C ASN A 44 -4.77 15.47 -4.29
N MET A 45 -5.14 15.90 -3.08
CA MET A 45 -5.40 15.03 -1.94
C MET A 45 -6.86 15.17 -1.52
N MET A 46 -7.51 14.04 -1.26
CA MET A 46 -8.90 14.00 -0.80
C MET A 46 -8.93 13.38 0.58
N LEU A 47 -9.61 14.05 1.50
CA LEU A 47 -9.88 13.54 2.83
C LEU A 47 -11.36 13.16 2.93
N ARG A 48 -11.66 12.11 3.70
CA ARG A 48 -13.06 11.66 3.86
C ARG A 48 -13.88 12.59 4.74
N GLU A 49 -13.27 13.14 5.77
CA GLU A 49 -13.87 14.16 6.63
C GLU A 49 -13.53 15.57 6.12
N ASP A 50 -14.43 16.50 6.45
CA ASP A 50 -14.11 17.92 6.31
C ASP A 50 -12.93 18.25 7.22
N LEU A 51 -12.18 19.27 6.84
CA LEU A 51 -11.03 19.68 7.63
C LEU A 51 -11.50 20.08 9.04
N SER A 52 -10.78 19.63 10.07
CA SER A 52 -11.04 20.10 11.43
C SER A 52 -11.05 21.62 11.48
N GLN A 53 -11.79 22.20 12.42
CA GLN A 53 -11.71 23.63 12.72
C GLN A 53 -10.28 23.99 13.14
N GLY A 54 -9.44 24.34 12.16
CA GLY A 54 -8.04 24.69 12.35
C GLY A 54 -7.07 23.64 11.78
N PHE A 55 -6.09 24.12 11.02
CA PHE A 55 -4.89 23.37 10.63
C PHE A 55 -3.89 23.19 11.79
N SER A 56 -4.30 23.49 13.03
CA SER A 56 -3.46 23.40 14.21
C SER A 56 -3.44 21.97 14.72
N ILE A 57 -2.36 21.24 14.42
CA ILE A 57 -2.14 19.89 14.95
C ILE A 57 -2.03 19.86 16.49
N HIS A 58 -1.82 21.02 17.12
CA HIS A 58 -1.74 21.17 18.57
C HIS A 58 -3.12 21.17 19.26
N GLU A 59 -4.18 21.44 18.50
CA GLU A 59 -5.55 21.47 19.00
C GLU A 59 -6.30 20.19 18.64
N THR A 60 -6.07 19.64 17.45
CA THR A 60 -6.67 18.38 16.98
C THR A 60 -5.58 17.49 16.38
N ALA A 61 -5.24 16.40 17.08
CA ALA A 61 -4.19 15.45 16.66
C ALA A 61 -4.80 14.18 16.05
N THR A 62 -5.62 14.34 15.01
CA THR A 62 -6.22 13.23 14.25
C THR A 62 -5.46 12.98 12.95
N ILE A 63 -5.66 11.82 12.33
CA ILE A 63 -4.96 11.50 11.08
C ILE A 63 -5.34 12.45 9.93
N SER A 64 -6.59 12.91 9.94
CA SER A 64 -7.18 13.88 9.03
C SER A 64 -6.57 15.27 9.07
N THR A 65 -5.87 15.60 10.15
CA THR A 65 -5.37 16.95 10.40
C THR A 65 -3.86 16.93 10.33
N VAL A 66 -3.24 15.94 10.95
CA VAL A 66 -1.80 15.71 10.93
C VAL A 66 -1.32 15.39 9.52
N TRP A 67 -1.96 14.47 8.79
CA TRP A 67 -1.46 14.03 7.49
C TRP A 67 -1.42 15.15 6.42
N PRO A 68 -2.47 15.97 6.23
CA PRO A 68 -2.40 17.08 5.28
C PRO A 68 -1.58 18.27 5.78
N ALA A 69 -1.44 18.49 7.10
CA ALA A 69 -0.65 19.60 7.65
C ALA A 69 0.85 19.27 7.83
N MET A 70 1.22 17.99 7.83
CA MET A 70 2.60 17.52 8.02
C MET A 70 3.63 18.21 7.10
N PRO A 71 3.36 18.45 5.80
CA PRO A 71 4.30 19.16 4.92
C PRO A 71 4.57 20.62 5.34
N CYS A 72 3.69 21.22 6.12
CA CYS A 72 3.79 22.62 6.56
C CYS A 72 4.51 22.79 7.91
N LEU A 73 4.84 21.69 8.59
CA LEU A 73 5.35 21.68 9.96
C LEU A 73 6.72 21.01 10.04
N SER A 74 7.69 21.70 10.65
CA SER A 74 9.02 21.15 10.88
C SER A 74 9.02 20.28 12.14
N ASN A 75 8.90 18.97 11.97
CA ASN A 75 8.85 18.00 13.07
C ASN A 75 10.28 17.51 13.43
N LEU A 76 10.62 17.45 14.72
CA LEU A 76 11.91 16.89 15.18
C LEU A 76 12.03 15.39 14.92
N VAL A 77 10.90 14.68 14.96
CA VAL A 77 10.83 13.23 14.76
C VAL A 77 9.67 12.96 13.82
N LEU A 78 9.92 12.14 12.81
CA LEU A 78 8.90 11.63 11.90
C LEU A 78 8.93 10.11 11.92
N PHE A 79 7.74 9.51 11.96
CA PHE A 79 7.62 8.06 11.86
C PHE A 79 8.00 7.60 10.45
N ASP A 80 8.92 6.63 10.37
CA ASP A 80 9.27 5.97 9.12
C ASP A 80 8.51 4.62 9.04
N PRO A 81 7.51 4.49 8.15
CA PRO A 81 6.72 3.26 8.02
C PRO A 81 7.53 2.07 7.48
N LEU A 82 8.71 2.30 6.90
CA LEU A 82 9.58 1.25 6.37
C LEU A 82 10.65 0.82 7.37
N LYS A 83 10.78 1.52 8.49
CA LYS A 83 11.72 1.15 9.55
C LYS A 83 11.18 -0.06 10.31
N LYS A 84 12.03 -1.08 10.47
CA LYS A 84 11.69 -2.30 11.23
C LYS A 84 11.35 -1.96 12.68
N THR A 85 10.19 -2.39 13.13
CA THR A 85 9.79 -2.39 14.56
C THR A 85 10.53 -3.52 15.29
N GLU A 86 11.04 -3.25 16.49
CA GLU A 86 11.74 -4.25 17.33
C GLU A 86 10.82 -5.38 17.81
#